data_AF-A0A6J4VNC4-F1
#
_entry.id   AF-A0A6J4VNC4-F1
#
_cell.length_a   1.000
_cell.length_b   1.000
_cell.length_c   1.000
_cell.angle_alpha   90.00
_cell.angle_beta   90.00
_cell.angle_gamma   90.00
#
_symmetry.space_group_name_H-M   'P 1'
#
loop_
_entity.id
_entity.type
_entity.pdbx_description
1 polymer ?
#
loop_
_entity_poly.entity_id
_entity_poly.type
_entity_poly.pdbx_seq_one_letter_code
_entity_poly.pdbx_strand_id
1 'polypeptide(L)'
;MFMRGLRAAGPRGLAGLAAVGEVVRPLVAIARADVARYAALHRVPWTGDPTNASRRHLRNRVRLDLLPAVLRARPGFAAELLALGRRAASWRAEVEALAATLGDVNPARSELVVPADALAGIPPDGLAILWPALAARVGVTLDRRGTQRLSGFTTSGRTGGWIPLSGGAELRHRGDRFVLRRRTADIDSVAPAPQRLGPHAIHGRFRFTRRVAGGTASGGGAPESPWVAEFDRDAALVVRAWCPGDRMAVGTDGRARRVKRYFADARVPAFDRAGWPVVLADGAIAWIPGVRRSDAATVRPGRPAVRYECDRNDG
;
A
#
# COMPACT_ATOMS: atom_id res chain seq x y z
N MET A 1 -0.34 26.67 2.03
CA MET A 1 -0.37 26.24 3.45
C MET A 1 -1.79 26.10 4.00
N PHE A 2 -2.60 27.17 3.98
CA PHE A 2 -3.98 27.19 4.52
C PHE A 2 -4.84 25.96 4.18
N MET A 3 -4.94 25.59 2.88
CA MET A 3 -5.67 24.39 2.44
C MET A 3 -5.16 23.07 3.03
N ARG A 4 -3.86 22.97 3.34
CA ARG A 4 -3.27 21.77 3.94
C ARG A 4 -3.61 21.68 5.41
N GLY A 5 -3.66 22.82 6.11
CA GLY A 5 -4.20 22.91 7.47
C GLY A 5 -5.66 22.44 7.54
N LEU A 6 -6.51 22.90 6.62
CA LEU A 6 -7.91 22.45 6.52
C LEU A 6 -8.06 20.94 6.26
N ARG A 7 -7.02 20.26 5.77
CA ARG A 7 -7.01 18.81 5.54
C ARG A 7 -6.32 18.04 6.68
N ALA A 8 -6.02 18.69 7.79
CA ALA A 8 -5.27 18.14 8.92
C ALA A 8 -3.95 17.49 8.44
N ALA A 9 -3.20 18.21 7.60
CA ALA A 9 -1.85 17.82 7.23
C ALA A 9 -0.93 17.97 8.44
N GLY A 10 -0.11 16.94 8.71
CA GLY A 10 0.90 17.02 9.76
C GLY A 10 2.01 18.03 9.45
N PRO A 11 2.95 18.26 10.39
CA PRO A 11 4.00 19.27 10.28
C PRO A 11 4.83 19.17 8.98
N ARG A 12 5.19 17.95 8.56
CA ARG A 12 5.87 17.67 7.29
C ARG A 12 5.05 18.11 6.06
N GLY A 13 3.73 17.97 6.14
CA GLY A 13 2.80 18.40 5.10
C GLY A 13 2.57 19.91 5.07
N LEU A 14 2.70 20.60 6.19
CA LEU A 14 2.49 22.04 6.31
C LEU A 14 3.52 22.87 5.54
N ALA A 15 4.75 22.35 5.37
CA ALA A 15 5.78 22.94 4.51
C ALA A 15 5.26 23.26 3.10
N GLY A 16 4.34 22.43 2.58
CA GLY A 16 3.61 22.73 1.36
C GLY A 16 4.51 23.02 0.17
N LEU A 17 4.38 24.22 -0.41
CA LEU A 17 5.18 24.68 -1.55
C LEU A 17 6.53 25.28 -1.14
N ALA A 18 6.75 25.56 0.15
CA ALA A 18 8.02 26.08 0.66
C ALA A 18 9.08 24.98 0.81
N ALA A 19 8.69 23.71 0.81
CA ALA A 19 9.63 22.60 0.76
C ALA A 19 10.26 22.51 -0.64
N VAL A 20 11.57 22.29 -0.67
CA VAL A 20 12.29 21.94 -1.89
C VAL A 20 11.78 20.57 -2.38
N GLY A 21 11.63 20.44 -3.69
CA GLY A 21 11.31 19.18 -4.35
C GLY A 21 11.84 19.21 -5.77
N GLU A 22 11.59 18.16 -6.55
CA GLU A 22 12.11 18.01 -7.91
C GLU A 22 11.70 19.16 -8.86
N VAL A 23 10.53 19.74 -8.62
CA VAL A 23 10.05 20.90 -9.39
C VAL A 23 10.55 22.20 -8.76
N VAL A 24 11.43 22.91 -9.47
CA VAL A 24 11.90 24.25 -9.10
C VAL A 24 10.75 25.25 -9.21
N ARG A 25 10.60 26.12 -8.20
CA ARG A 25 9.52 27.12 -8.12
C ARG A 25 10.09 28.52 -7.86
N PRO A 26 10.69 29.20 -8.85
CA PRO A 26 11.42 30.46 -8.66
C PRO A 26 10.55 31.57 -8.04
N LEU A 27 9.27 31.61 -8.40
CA LEU A 27 8.33 32.65 -7.97
C LEU A 27 7.62 32.34 -6.63
N VAL A 28 7.95 31.24 -5.94
CA VAL A 28 7.21 30.81 -4.74
C VAL A 28 7.28 31.80 -3.58
N ALA A 29 8.36 32.59 -3.51
CA ALA A 29 8.58 33.61 -2.50
C ALA A 29 8.05 35.00 -2.90
N ILE A 30 7.63 35.18 -4.15
CA ILE A 30 7.22 36.47 -4.72
C ILE A 30 5.69 36.61 -4.59
N ALA A 31 5.23 37.76 -4.10
CA ALA A 31 3.80 38.01 -3.99
C ALA A 31 3.16 38.14 -5.39
N ARG A 32 1.92 37.67 -5.52
CA ARG A 32 1.17 37.77 -6.79
C ARG A 32 1.04 39.22 -7.29
N ALA A 33 0.90 40.17 -6.37
CA ALA A 33 0.82 41.60 -6.71
C ALA A 33 2.12 42.09 -7.36
N ASP A 34 3.28 41.63 -6.89
CA ASP A 34 4.58 41.99 -7.48
C ASP A 34 4.76 41.37 -8.86
N VAL A 35 4.34 40.10 -9.05
CA VAL A 35 4.35 39.47 -10.37
C VAL A 35 3.46 40.23 -11.35
N ALA A 36 2.27 40.65 -10.92
CA ALA A 36 1.35 41.43 -11.76
C ALA A 36 1.92 42.82 -12.08
N ARG A 37 2.53 43.50 -11.11
CA ARG A 37 3.21 44.79 -11.29
C ARG A 37 4.38 44.67 -12.26
N TYR A 38 5.19 43.63 -12.12
CA TYR A 38 6.30 43.34 -13.04
C TYR A 38 5.79 43.12 -14.47
N ALA A 39 4.76 42.27 -14.63
CA ALA A 39 4.15 42.02 -15.93
C ALA A 39 3.60 43.30 -16.57
N ALA A 40 2.97 44.19 -15.79
CA ALA A 40 2.48 45.47 -16.27
C ALA A 40 3.61 46.41 -16.68
N LEU A 41 4.66 46.55 -15.85
CA LEU A 41 5.82 47.41 -16.12
C LEU A 41 6.54 47.00 -17.41
N HIS A 42 6.69 45.69 -17.62
CA HIS A 42 7.38 45.13 -18.78
C HIS A 42 6.45 44.77 -19.95
N ARG A 43 5.16 45.10 -19.85
CA ARG A 43 4.12 44.82 -20.86
C ARG A 43 4.10 43.36 -21.32
N VAL A 44 4.27 42.43 -20.38
CA VAL A 44 4.25 40.99 -20.65
C VAL A 44 2.81 40.56 -20.97
N PRO A 45 2.53 40.04 -22.17
CA PRO A 45 1.20 39.56 -22.52
C PRO A 45 0.85 38.31 -21.71
N TRP A 46 -0.39 38.23 -21.24
CA TRP A 46 -0.91 37.09 -20.48
C TRP A 46 -2.40 36.88 -20.75
N THR A 47 -2.84 35.63 -20.67
CA THR A 47 -4.25 35.25 -20.90
C THR A 47 -4.89 34.80 -19.59
N GLY A 48 -6.07 35.32 -19.29
CA GLY A 48 -6.86 34.89 -18.14
C GLY A 48 -7.56 33.56 -18.40
N ASP A 49 -7.27 32.53 -17.59
CA ASP A 49 -8.02 31.26 -17.62
C ASP A 49 -9.39 31.44 -16.95
N PRO A 50 -10.53 31.21 -17.66
CA PRO A 50 -11.89 31.36 -17.12
C PRO A 50 -12.17 30.49 -15.88
N THR A 51 -11.51 29.34 -15.76
CA THR A 51 -11.70 28.43 -14.61
C THR A 51 -11.24 29.06 -13.29
N ASN A 52 -10.46 30.15 -13.34
CA ASN A 52 -10.06 30.92 -12.17
C ASN A 52 -11.23 31.53 -11.39
N ALA A 53 -12.35 31.82 -12.07
CA ALA A 53 -13.55 32.38 -11.43
C ALA A 53 -14.47 31.30 -10.84
N SER A 54 -14.28 30.03 -11.21
CA SER A 54 -15.17 28.94 -10.80
C SER A 54 -15.01 28.58 -9.31
N ARG A 55 -16.11 28.58 -8.55
CA ARG A 55 -16.12 28.15 -7.13
C ARG A 55 -16.25 26.64 -6.92
N ARG A 56 -16.29 25.84 -7.99
CA ARG A 56 -16.42 24.37 -7.91
C ARG A 56 -15.28 23.73 -7.12
N HIS A 57 -14.06 24.22 -7.30
CA HIS A 57 -12.88 23.65 -6.64
C HIS A 57 -12.62 24.32 -5.30
N LEU A 58 -12.29 23.52 -4.27
CA LEU A 58 -11.94 24.02 -2.93
C LEU A 58 -10.85 25.10 -2.98
N ARG A 59 -9.84 24.93 -3.85
CA ARG A 59 -8.75 25.90 -4.03
C ARG A 59 -9.24 27.30 -4.41
N ASN A 60 -10.28 27.37 -5.25
CA ASN A 60 -10.82 28.63 -5.73
C ASN A 60 -11.69 29.28 -4.66
N ARG A 61 -12.52 28.52 -3.95
CA ARG A 61 -13.28 29.03 -2.78
C ARG A 61 -12.36 29.58 -1.69
N VAL A 62 -11.27 28.87 -1.41
CA VAL A 62 -10.26 29.35 -0.46
C VAL A 62 -9.65 30.68 -0.93
N ARG A 63 -9.33 30.81 -2.22
CA ARG A 63 -8.73 32.03 -2.78
C ARG A 63 -9.70 33.21 -2.87
N LEU A 64 -10.94 32.97 -3.26
CA LEU A 64 -11.92 34.01 -3.60
C LEU A 64 -12.76 34.44 -2.40
N ASP A 65 -13.05 33.51 -1.49
CA ASP A 65 -14.01 33.75 -0.40
C ASP A 65 -13.30 33.77 0.97
N LEU A 66 -12.60 32.68 1.32
CA LEU A 66 -12.04 32.52 2.69
C LEU A 66 -10.81 33.38 2.97
N LEU A 67 -9.80 33.33 2.10
CA LEU A 67 -8.54 34.04 2.33
C LEU A 67 -8.75 35.56 2.39
N PRO A 68 -9.54 36.20 1.49
CA PRO A 68 -9.82 37.64 1.60
C PRO A 68 -10.54 38.01 2.89
N ALA A 69 -11.50 37.19 3.36
CA ALA A 69 -12.19 37.43 4.62
C ALA A 69 -11.23 37.40 5.82
N VAL A 70 -10.33 36.41 5.87
CA VAL A 70 -9.32 36.32 6.94
C VAL A 70 -8.35 37.49 6.89
N LEU A 71 -7.90 37.91 5.70
CA LEU A 71 -6.97 39.03 5.57
C LEU A 71 -7.60 40.38 5.96
N ARG A 72 -8.91 40.57 5.75
CA ARG A 72 -9.63 41.73 6.27
C ARG A 72 -9.69 41.75 7.80
N ALA A 73 -9.93 40.59 8.41
CA ALA A 73 -10.01 40.47 9.87
C ALA A 73 -8.63 40.56 10.55
N ARG A 74 -7.56 40.09 9.89
CA ARG A 74 -6.18 40.13 10.42
C ARG A 74 -5.20 40.57 9.33
N PRO A 75 -5.00 41.89 9.14
CA PRO A 75 -3.96 42.43 8.28
C PRO A 75 -2.58 41.92 8.77
N GLY A 76 -1.84 41.22 7.91
CA GLY A 76 -0.54 40.59 8.26
C GLY A 76 -0.55 39.05 8.28
N PHE A 77 -1.73 38.42 8.35
CA PHE A 77 -1.84 36.95 8.39
C PHE A 77 -1.16 36.24 7.19
N ALA A 78 -1.11 36.88 6.03
CA ALA A 78 -0.40 36.34 4.87
C ALA A 78 1.11 36.15 5.14
N ALA A 79 1.74 37.13 5.78
CA ALA A 79 3.16 37.07 6.12
C ALA A 79 3.42 36.02 7.20
N GLU A 80 2.56 35.93 8.22
CA GLU A 80 2.62 34.89 9.25
C GLU A 80 2.52 33.48 8.64
N LEU A 81 1.59 33.28 7.71
CA LEU A 81 1.38 32.00 7.03
C LEU A 81 2.59 31.62 6.17
N LEU A 82 3.23 32.60 5.53
CA LEU A 82 4.47 32.38 4.77
C LEU A 82 5.63 32.00 5.70
N ALA A 83 5.79 32.72 6.81
CA ALA A 83 6.82 32.44 7.82
C ALA A 83 6.63 31.04 8.42
N LEU A 84 5.39 30.66 8.74
CA LEU A 84 5.07 29.33 9.24
C LEU A 84 5.38 28.24 8.20
N GLY A 85 5.09 28.49 6.92
CA GLY A 85 5.45 27.59 5.82
C GLY A 85 6.97 27.39 5.70
N ARG A 86 7.76 28.46 5.84
CA ARG A 86 9.24 28.40 5.84
C ARG A 86 9.78 27.63 7.04
N ARG A 87 9.27 27.89 8.26
CA ARG A 87 9.65 27.13 9.45
C ARG A 87 9.34 25.64 9.31
N ALA A 88 8.17 25.29 8.79
CA ALA A 88 7.80 23.90 8.53
C ALA A 88 8.70 23.25 7.45
N ALA A 89 9.19 24.02 6.47
CA ALA A 89 10.13 23.54 5.47
C ALA A 89 11.54 23.29 6.06
N SER A 90 12.06 24.20 6.89
CA SER A 90 13.33 24.01 7.62
C SER A 90 13.26 22.77 8.49
N TRP A 91 12.24 22.67 9.34
CA TRP A 91 12.03 21.52 10.21
C TRP A 91 11.92 20.22 9.41
N ARG A 92 11.24 20.23 8.26
CA ARG A 92 11.17 19.06 7.37
C ARG A 92 12.55 18.67 6.84
N ALA A 93 13.39 19.62 6.46
CA ALA A 93 14.73 19.37 5.96
C ALA A 93 15.64 18.79 7.06
N GLU A 94 15.53 19.30 8.29
CA GLU A 94 16.25 18.77 9.46
C GLU A 94 15.86 17.31 9.75
N VAL A 95 14.55 16.99 9.71
CA VAL A 95 14.07 15.61 9.85
C VAL A 95 14.57 14.72 8.71
N GLU A 96 14.61 15.22 7.48
CA GLU A 96 15.15 14.49 6.33
C GLU A 96 16.66 14.24 6.46
N ALA A 97 17.41 15.21 6.99
CA ALA A 97 18.84 15.07 7.28
C ALA A 97 19.09 14.02 8.38
N LEU A 98 18.32 14.06 9.47
CA LEU A 98 18.38 13.02 10.51
C LEU A 98 18.00 11.64 9.95
N ALA A 99 16.93 11.55 9.15
CA ALA A 99 16.54 10.29 8.53
C ALA A 99 17.61 9.74 7.58
N ALA A 100 18.46 10.59 7.00
CA ALA A 100 19.59 10.16 6.18
C ALA A 100 20.68 9.44 6.99
N THR A 101 20.84 9.75 8.28
CA THR A 101 21.85 9.13 9.16
C THR A 101 21.37 7.82 9.82
N LEU A 102 20.07 7.54 9.82
CA LEU A 102 19.48 6.42 10.56
C LEU A 102 19.34 5.13 9.74
N GLY A 103 19.86 5.05 8.52
CA GLY A 103 19.78 3.80 7.76
C GLY A 103 20.38 3.86 6.37
N ASP A 104 20.56 2.67 5.79
CA ASP A 104 21.23 2.47 4.52
C ASP A 104 20.24 2.10 3.44
N VAL A 105 20.34 2.79 2.30
CA VAL A 105 19.54 2.50 1.12
C VAL A 105 20.30 1.53 0.23
N ASN A 106 19.63 0.45 -0.17
CA ASN A 106 20.05 -0.42 -1.26
C ASN A 106 19.23 -0.05 -2.51
N PRO A 107 19.79 0.72 -3.47
CA PRO A 107 19.06 1.19 -4.64
C PRO A 107 18.63 0.04 -5.55
N ALA A 108 19.46 -0.99 -5.70
CA ALA A 108 19.20 -2.14 -6.57
C ALA A 108 17.95 -2.93 -6.15
N ARG A 109 17.61 -2.91 -4.84
CA ARG A 109 16.45 -3.62 -4.28
C ARG A 109 15.31 -2.68 -3.86
N SER A 110 15.44 -1.37 -4.07
CA SER A 110 14.51 -0.36 -3.55
C SER A 110 14.21 -0.58 -2.06
N GLU A 111 15.26 -0.83 -1.30
CA GLU A 111 15.21 -1.29 0.09
C GLU A 111 15.95 -0.30 0.99
N LEU A 112 15.39 -0.04 2.17
CA LEU A 112 15.99 0.75 3.23
C LEU A 112 16.13 -0.16 4.45
N VAL A 113 17.35 -0.25 4.97
CA VAL A 113 17.68 -0.97 6.19
C VAL A 113 17.93 0.05 7.30
N VAL A 114 17.18 -0.07 8.39
CA VAL A 114 17.28 0.79 9.56
C VAL A 114 17.62 -0.08 10.77
N PRO A 115 18.75 0.14 11.46
CA PRO A 115 19.06 -0.57 12.71
C PRO A 115 17.92 -0.39 13.73
N ALA A 116 17.56 -1.46 14.44
CA ALA A 116 16.42 -1.42 15.37
C ALA A 116 16.73 -0.57 16.61
N ASP A 117 17.98 -0.57 17.07
CA ASP A 117 18.51 0.27 18.15
C ASP A 117 18.48 1.77 17.80
N ALA A 118 18.70 2.13 16.53
CA ALA A 118 18.60 3.51 16.05
C ALA A 118 17.18 4.10 16.19
N LEU A 119 16.15 3.24 16.29
CA LEU A 119 14.76 3.63 16.53
C LEU A 119 14.29 3.31 17.96
N ALA A 120 15.13 2.67 18.77
CA ALA A 120 14.77 2.27 20.12
C ALA A 120 14.54 3.51 21.01
N GLY A 121 13.52 3.44 21.85
CA GLY A 121 13.15 4.54 22.75
C GLY A 121 12.42 5.71 22.10
N ILE A 122 12.29 5.75 20.76
CA ILE A 122 11.52 6.79 20.08
C ILE A 122 10.02 6.50 20.24
N PRO A 123 9.21 7.45 20.77
CA PRO A 123 7.78 7.24 20.94
C PRO A 123 7.05 7.16 19.59
N PRO A 124 5.83 6.57 19.54
CA PRO A 124 5.06 6.41 18.30
C PRO A 124 4.88 7.69 17.47
N ASP A 125 4.76 8.84 18.12
CA ASP A 125 4.62 10.15 17.47
C ASP A 125 5.92 10.62 16.82
N GLY A 126 7.07 10.37 17.46
CA GLY A 126 8.38 10.62 16.88
C GLY A 126 8.64 9.70 15.68
N LEU A 127 8.27 8.43 15.81
CA LEU A 127 8.30 7.48 14.70
C LEU A 127 7.36 7.89 13.55
N ALA A 128 6.21 8.49 13.87
CA ALA A 128 5.28 8.98 12.87
C ALA A 128 5.82 10.19 12.07
N ILE A 129 6.84 10.87 12.61
CA ILE A 129 7.59 11.93 11.93
C ILE A 129 8.75 11.35 11.11
N LEU A 130 9.52 10.42 11.69
CA LEU A 130 10.71 9.84 11.07
C LEU A 130 10.38 8.91 9.90
N TRP A 131 9.40 8.02 10.07
CA TRP A 131 9.10 7.02 9.06
C TRP A 131 8.70 7.57 7.69
N PRO A 132 7.90 8.65 7.59
CA PRO A 132 7.66 9.30 6.31
C PRO A 132 8.92 9.88 5.65
N ALA A 133 9.91 10.30 6.42
CA ALA A 133 11.19 10.79 5.88
C ALA A 133 12.08 9.61 5.44
N LEU A 134 12.20 8.58 6.28
CA LEU A 134 12.89 7.31 5.96
C LEU A 134 12.31 6.67 4.70
N ALA A 135 10.99 6.47 4.65
CA ALA A 135 10.30 5.84 3.53
C ALA A 135 10.46 6.59 2.20
N ALA A 136 10.53 7.92 2.24
CA ALA A 136 10.75 8.73 1.04
C ALA A 136 12.10 8.44 0.37
N ARG A 137 13.12 7.98 1.13
CA ARG A 137 14.45 7.63 0.59
C ARG A 137 14.42 6.44 -0.35
N VAL A 138 13.38 5.60 -0.29
CA VAL A 138 13.14 4.47 -1.22
C VAL A 138 11.88 4.68 -2.06
N GLY A 139 11.46 5.93 -2.22
CA GLY A 139 10.30 6.28 -3.04
C GLY A 139 8.97 5.73 -2.51
N VAL A 140 8.87 5.45 -1.20
CA VAL A 140 7.63 5.02 -0.55
C VAL A 140 6.94 6.24 0.08
N THR A 141 5.71 6.50 -0.34
CA THR A 141 4.87 7.55 0.25
C THR A 141 3.88 6.92 1.22
N LEU A 142 3.97 7.27 2.50
CA LEU A 142 3.06 6.78 3.54
C LEU A 142 1.82 7.66 3.64
N ASP A 143 0.64 7.04 3.67
CA ASP A 143 -0.59 7.69 4.10
C ASP A 143 -0.71 7.69 5.64
N ARG A 144 -1.68 8.43 6.18
CA ARG A 144 -1.87 8.56 7.63
C ARG A 144 -2.01 7.20 8.35
N ARG A 145 -2.75 6.25 7.76
CA ARG A 145 -2.98 4.92 8.36
C ARG A 145 -1.72 4.07 8.27
N GLY A 146 -1.01 4.15 7.14
CA GLY A 146 0.29 3.53 6.93
C GLY A 146 1.30 4.00 7.97
N THR A 147 1.44 5.31 8.16
CA THR A 147 2.32 5.89 9.19
C THR A 147 1.98 5.38 10.58
N GLN A 148 0.71 5.40 10.99
CA GLN A 148 0.30 4.93 12.32
C GLN A 148 0.60 3.44 12.54
N ARG A 149 0.28 2.58 11.54
CA ARG A 149 0.57 1.14 11.61
C ARG A 149 2.07 0.88 11.69
N LEU A 150 2.85 1.65 10.95
CA LEU A 150 4.30 1.52 10.88
C LEU A 150 4.96 1.95 12.20
N SER A 151 4.57 3.09 12.77
CA SER A 151 4.99 3.51 14.11
C SER A 151 4.66 2.45 15.17
N GLY A 152 3.42 1.97 15.20
CA GLY A 152 2.99 0.95 16.16
C GLY A 152 3.78 -0.36 16.02
N PHE A 153 3.97 -0.82 14.78
CA PHE A 153 4.76 -2.03 14.50
C PHE A 153 6.23 -1.89 14.90
N THR A 154 6.80 -0.69 14.81
CA THR A 154 8.19 -0.46 15.27
C THR A 154 8.30 -0.63 16.79
N THR A 155 7.28 -0.22 17.54
CA THR A 155 7.28 -0.29 19.01
C THR A 155 6.85 -1.64 19.58
N SER A 156 5.92 -2.35 18.94
CA SER A 156 5.29 -3.56 19.50
C SER A 156 5.27 -4.76 18.56
N GLY A 157 5.89 -4.63 17.39
CA GLY A 157 5.99 -5.71 16.41
C GLY A 157 6.92 -6.81 16.86
N ARG A 158 6.47 -8.06 16.73
CA ARG A 158 7.31 -9.23 16.99
C ARG A 158 8.47 -9.31 16.00
N THR A 159 9.64 -9.73 16.47
CA THR A 159 10.76 -10.13 15.62
C THR A 159 10.32 -11.19 14.60
N GLY A 160 10.76 -11.05 13.35
CA GLY A 160 10.32 -11.88 12.22
C GLY A 160 8.96 -11.47 11.64
N GLY A 161 8.23 -10.57 12.30
CA GLY A 161 6.97 -10.02 11.80
C GLY A 161 7.17 -9.10 10.60
N TRP A 162 6.08 -8.83 9.89
CA TRP A 162 6.05 -7.84 8.83
C TRP A 162 4.66 -7.21 8.70
N ILE A 163 4.62 -6.04 8.07
CA ILE A 163 3.36 -5.35 7.76
C ILE A 163 3.34 -4.85 6.30
N PRO A 164 2.19 -5.01 5.60
CA PRO A 164 1.99 -4.40 4.30
C PRO A 164 1.65 -2.90 4.42
N LEU A 165 2.16 -2.10 3.50
CA LEU A 165 1.94 -0.67 3.36
C LEU A 165 1.32 -0.35 2.00
N SER A 166 0.79 0.86 1.85
CA SER A 166 0.21 1.33 0.58
C SER A 166 1.28 1.37 -0.52
N GLY A 167 0.86 1.14 -1.78
CA GLY A 167 1.77 1.22 -2.94
C GLY A 167 2.73 0.03 -3.11
N GLY A 168 2.41 -1.13 -2.52
CA GLY A 168 3.23 -2.35 -2.65
C GLY A 168 4.48 -2.34 -1.78
N ALA A 169 4.58 -1.42 -0.83
CA ALA A 169 5.65 -1.41 0.15
C ALA A 169 5.35 -2.34 1.33
N GLU A 170 6.40 -2.83 1.98
CA GLU A 170 6.30 -3.63 3.20
C GLU A 170 7.43 -3.27 4.15
N LEU A 171 7.16 -3.39 5.45
CA LEU A 171 8.17 -3.29 6.50
C LEU A 171 8.32 -4.67 7.16
N ARG A 172 9.55 -5.17 7.26
CA ARG A 172 9.89 -6.41 7.98
C ARG A 172 10.77 -6.10 9.19
N HIS A 173 10.55 -6.80 10.30
CA HIS A 173 11.42 -6.74 11.47
C HIS A 173 12.32 -7.98 11.49
N ARG A 174 13.64 -7.80 11.39
CA ARG A 174 14.65 -8.87 11.36
C ARG A 174 15.41 -9.01 12.68
N GLY A 175 14.86 -8.48 13.77
CA GLY A 175 15.44 -8.56 15.12
C GLY A 175 16.40 -7.42 15.39
N ASP A 176 17.51 -7.36 14.66
CA ASP A 176 18.52 -6.30 14.78
C ASP A 176 18.21 -5.06 13.92
N ARG A 177 17.28 -5.19 12.97
CA ARG A 177 16.95 -4.14 11.99
C ARG A 177 15.53 -4.21 11.46
N PHE A 178 15.07 -3.09 10.96
CA PHE A 178 13.87 -2.96 10.14
C PHE A 178 14.26 -2.83 8.67
N VAL A 179 13.54 -3.55 7.81
CA VAL A 179 13.75 -3.54 6.37
C VAL A 179 12.47 -3.04 5.70
N LEU A 180 12.52 -1.82 5.18
CA LEU A 180 11.45 -1.24 4.38
C LEU A 180 11.77 -1.46 2.90
N ARG A 181 10.90 -2.16 2.19
CA ARG A 181 11.08 -2.43 0.76
C ARG A 181 9.87 -1.98 -0.02
N ARG A 182 10.08 -1.30 -1.14
CA ARG A 182 9.05 -1.14 -2.17
C ARG A 182 9.12 -2.37 -3.07
N ARG A 183 8.09 -3.22 -3.08
CA ARG A 183 8.07 -4.35 -4.01
C ARG A 183 7.87 -3.77 -5.42
N THR A 184 8.94 -3.73 -6.20
CA THR A 184 8.88 -3.38 -7.62
C THR A 184 8.01 -4.43 -8.31
N ALA A 185 7.00 -3.95 -9.03
CA ALA A 185 6.02 -4.79 -9.72
C ALA A 185 6.62 -5.63 -10.86
N ASP A 186 7.92 -5.51 -11.17
CA ASP A 186 8.50 -6.06 -12.40
C ASP A 186 8.81 -7.56 -12.39
N ILE A 187 8.74 -8.26 -11.24
CA ILE A 187 8.92 -9.72 -11.23
C ILE A 187 7.57 -10.47 -11.08
N ASP A 188 6.52 -9.80 -10.59
CA ASP A 188 5.23 -10.45 -10.24
C ASP A 188 4.03 -9.97 -11.08
N SER A 189 4.19 -9.00 -12.00
CA SER A 189 3.04 -8.33 -12.65
C SER A 189 2.46 -9.02 -13.89
N VAL A 190 3.16 -10.01 -14.46
CA VAL A 190 2.52 -10.88 -15.47
C VAL A 190 1.73 -11.94 -14.73
N ALA A 191 0.41 -11.81 -14.74
CA ALA A 191 -0.48 -12.85 -14.24
C ALA A 191 -0.11 -14.18 -14.93
N PRO A 192 0.33 -15.21 -14.18
CA PRO A 192 0.77 -16.45 -14.82
C PRO A 192 -0.39 -17.06 -15.60
N ALA A 193 -0.08 -17.58 -16.79
CA ALA A 193 -1.08 -18.18 -17.66
C ALA A 193 -1.82 -19.32 -16.94
N PRO A 194 -3.11 -19.54 -17.24
CA PRO A 194 -3.83 -20.70 -16.73
C PRO A 194 -3.09 -22.01 -17.09
N GLN A 195 -2.94 -22.90 -16.12
CA GLN A 195 -2.28 -24.20 -16.33
C GLN A 195 -3.02 -25.32 -15.59
N ARG A 196 -2.90 -26.55 -16.11
CA ARG A 196 -3.38 -27.74 -15.38
C ARG A 196 -2.57 -27.94 -14.11
N LEU A 197 -3.24 -28.27 -13.01
CA LEU A 197 -2.58 -28.49 -11.72
C LEU A 197 -2.03 -29.93 -11.68
N GLY A 198 -0.76 -30.09 -12.03
CA GLY A 198 -0.03 -31.37 -11.95
C GLY A 198 0.53 -31.67 -10.54
N PRO A 199 1.25 -32.78 -10.35
CA PRO A 199 1.80 -33.18 -9.06
C PRO A 199 2.74 -32.14 -8.42
N HIS A 200 3.47 -31.42 -9.26
CA HIS A 200 4.25 -30.25 -8.87
C HIS A 200 3.95 -29.14 -9.87
N ALA A 201 3.53 -27.97 -9.38
CA ALA A 201 3.23 -26.83 -10.23
C ALA A 201 3.69 -25.52 -9.58
N ILE A 202 4.13 -24.58 -10.40
CA ILE A 202 4.52 -23.23 -9.95
C ILE A 202 3.61 -22.23 -10.65
N HIS A 203 2.94 -21.37 -9.88
CA HIS A 203 2.06 -20.32 -10.39
C HIS A 203 2.50 -18.97 -9.81
N GLY A 204 3.41 -18.29 -10.51
CA GLY A 204 4.09 -17.12 -9.97
C GLY A 204 4.88 -17.50 -8.71
N ARG A 205 4.62 -16.82 -7.59
CA ARG A 205 5.25 -17.10 -6.28
C ARG A 205 4.66 -18.27 -5.50
N PHE A 206 3.72 -19.02 -6.06
CA PHE A 206 3.03 -20.11 -5.37
C PHE A 206 3.50 -21.46 -5.90
N ARG A 207 3.90 -22.35 -4.99
CA ARG A 207 4.30 -23.72 -5.30
C ARG A 207 3.23 -24.68 -4.81
N PHE A 208 2.75 -25.53 -5.71
CA PHE A 208 1.79 -26.58 -5.41
C PHE A 208 2.49 -27.93 -5.40
N THR A 209 2.21 -28.73 -4.38
CA THR A 209 2.72 -30.09 -4.22
C THR A 209 1.56 -31.02 -3.94
N ARG A 210 1.39 -32.04 -4.80
CA ARG A 210 0.46 -33.14 -4.58
C ARG A 210 1.09 -34.14 -3.63
N ARG A 211 0.40 -34.45 -2.53
CA ARG A 211 0.73 -35.55 -1.63
C ARG A 211 -0.21 -36.72 -1.94
N VAL A 212 0.34 -37.92 -2.03
CA VAL A 212 -0.48 -39.14 -2.08
C VAL A 212 -1.07 -39.32 -0.70
N ALA A 213 -2.40 -39.33 -0.60
CA ALA A 213 -3.08 -39.66 0.64
C ALA A 213 -2.79 -41.12 0.98
N GLY A 214 -1.89 -41.36 1.94
CA GLY A 214 -1.69 -42.67 2.54
C GLY A 214 -2.84 -42.93 3.51
N GLY A 215 -3.91 -43.57 3.02
CA GLY A 215 -5.04 -44.00 3.85
C GLY A 215 -6.40 -43.54 3.33
N THR A 216 -7.39 -44.42 3.45
CA THR A 216 -8.81 -44.14 3.25
C THR A 216 -9.21 -42.89 4.01
N ALA A 217 -9.84 -41.93 3.32
CA ALA A 217 -10.32 -40.68 3.90
C ALA A 217 -11.09 -40.95 5.21
N SER A 218 -10.44 -40.71 6.35
CA SER A 218 -11.10 -40.69 7.66
C SER A 218 -12.00 -39.46 7.67
N GLY A 219 -13.29 -39.69 7.94
CA GLY A 219 -14.37 -38.76 7.64
C GLY A 219 -14.19 -37.32 8.12
N GLY A 220 -14.71 -36.40 7.30
CA GLY A 220 -15.48 -35.24 7.77
C GLY A 220 -14.74 -34.05 8.36
N GLY A 221 -13.41 -33.99 8.32
CA GLY A 221 -12.64 -32.82 8.76
C GLY A 221 -12.14 -31.98 7.59
N ALA A 222 -12.42 -30.68 7.58
CA ALA A 222 -11.75 -29.76 6.66
C ALA A 222 -10.22 -29.77 6.97
N PRO A 223 -9.33 -29.73 5.97
CA PRO A 223 -7.89 -29.78 6.23
C PRO A 223 -7.44 -28.66 7.19
N GLU A 224 -6.50 -28.92 8.09
CA GLU A 224 -6.13 -28.01 9.21
C GLU A 224 -5.66 -26.62 8.76
N SER A 225 -5.20 -26.46 7.51
CA SER A 225 -4.66 -25.20 6.99
C SER A 225 -5.39 -24.72 5.73
N PRO A 226 -5.66 -23.40 5.58
CA PRO A 226 -6.22 -22.83 4.34
C PRO A 226 -5.28 -22.95 3.13
N TRP A 227 -4.04 -23.37 3.36
CA TRP A 227 -3.02 -23.70 2.36
C TRP A 227 -3.07 -25.15 1.88
N VAL A 228 -4.04 -25.93 2.35
CA VAL A 228 -4.24 -27.32 1.97
C VAL A 228 -5.66 -27.52 1.48
N ALA A 229 -5.81 -28.21 0.35
CA ALA A 229 -7.10 -28.61 -0.21
C ALA A 229 -7.05 -30.06 -0.71
N GLU A 230 -8.20 -30.71 -0.67
CA GLU A 230 -8.37 -32.06 -1.20
C GLU A 230 -9.39 -32.05 -2.33
N PHE A 231 -9.12 -32.80 -3.37
CA PHE A 231 -9.98 -32.90 -4.55
C PHE A 231 -10.20 -34.36 -4.91
N ASP A 232 -11.30 -34.64 -5.62
CA ASP A 232 -11.49 -35.94 -6.27
C ASP A 232 -10.32 -36.19 -7.24
N ARG A 233 -9.78 -37.41 -7.24
CA ARG A 233 -8.59 -37.78 -8.04
C ARG A 233 -8.77 -37.50 -9.54
N ASP A 234 -9.99 -37.61 -10.03
CA ASP A 234 -10.32 -37.48 -11.46
C ASP A 234 -10.80 -36.07 -11.84
N ALA A 235 -10.88 -35.14 -10.87
CA ALA A 235 -11.32 -33.77 -11.14
C ALA A 235 -10.34 -33.03 -12.06
N ALA A 236 -10.87 -32.27 -13.02
CA ALA A 236 -10.05 -31.46 -13.90
C ALA A 236 -9.61 -30.17 -13.18
N LEU A 237 -8.41 -30.20 -12.59
CA LEU A 237 -7.87 -29.07 -11.83
C LEU A 237 -7.07 -28.11 -12.71
N VAL A 238 -7.44 -26.82 -12.65
CA VAL A 238 -6.75 -25.73 -13.34
C VAL A 238 -6.41 -24.64 -12.33
N VAL A 239 -5.18 -24.16 -12.33
CA VAL A 239 -4.79 -22.97 -11.57
C VAL A 239 -4.64 -21.78 -12.52
N ARG A 240 -5.18 -20.63 -12.11
CA ARG A 240 -5.00 -19.35 -12.80
C ARG A 240 -4.91 -18.19 -11.80
N ALA A 241 -4.50 -17.02 -12.26
CA ALA A 241 -4.65 -15.82 -11.46
C ALA A 241 -6.13 -15.46 -11.24
N TRP A 242 -6.44 -14.90 -10.08
CA TRP A 242 -7.74 -14.29 -9.79
C TRP A 242 -8.01 -13.11 -10.75
N CYS A 243 -9.28 -12.98 -11.17
CA CYS A 243 -9.77 -11.90 -12.01
C CYS A 243 -10.90 -11.12 -11.32
N PRO A 244 -11.00 -9.78 -11.50
CA PRO A 244 -12.16 -9.01 -11.08
C PRO A 244 -13.46 -9.59 -11.65
N GLY A 245 -14.46 -9.81 -10.80
CA GLY A 245 -15.71 -10.46 -11.19
C GLY A 245 -15.81 -11.92 -10.76
N ASP A 246 -14.68 -12.58 -10.44
CA ASP A 246 -14.67 -13.96 -9.94
C ASP A 246 -15.61 -14.14 -8.75
N ARG A 247 -16.34 -15.26 -8.76
CA ARG A 247 -17.25 -15.67 -7.70
C ARG A 247 -16.96 -17.10 -7.29
N MET A 248 -17.18 -17.36 -6.02
CA MET A 248 -16.97 -18.67 -5.39
C MET A 248 -18.17 -18.96 -4.50
N ALA A 249 -18.75 -20.15 -4.65
CA ALA A 249 -19.79 -20.67 -3.77
C ALA A 249 -19.13 -21.43 -2.63
N VAL A 250 -19.62 -21.22 -1.39
CA VAL A 250 -19.10 -21.89 -0.20
C VAL A 250 -20.28 -22.22 0.70
N GLY A 251 -20.42 -23.48 1.11
CA GLY A 251 -21.51 -23.95 1.95
C GLY A 251 -22.70 -24.50 1.16
N THR A 252 -23.61 -25.14 1.87
CA THR A 252 -24.81 -25.80 1.35
C THR A 252 -25.87 -24.85 0.80
N ASP A 253 -25.74 -23.54 1.02
CA ASP A 253 -26.66 -22.52 0.52
C ASP A 253 -26.42 -22.16 -0.96
N GLY A 254 -25.31 -22.63 -1.56
CA GLY A 254 -24.97 -22.46 -2.97
C GLY A 254 -24.74 -21.02 -3.43
N ARG A 255 -24.75 -20.03 -2.52
CA ARG A 255 -24.72 -18.61 -2.91
C ARG A 255 -23.30 -18.14 -3.23
N ALA A 256 -23.03 -17.94 -4.52
CA ALA A 256 -21.73 -17.46 -4.99
C ALA A 256 -21.44 -16.00 -4.56
N ARG A 257 -20.42 -15.82 -3.71
CA ARG A 257 -19.91 -14.51 -3.28
C ARG A 257 -18.71 -14.09 -4.13
N ARG A 258 -18.50 -12.77 -4.26
CA ARG A 258 -17.35 -12.23 -4.99
C ARG A 258 -16.04 -12.60 -4.30
N VAL A 259 -15.07 -13.13 -5.04
CA VAL A 259 -13.73 -13.48 -4.56
C VAL A 259 -13.02 -12.32 -3.88
N LYS A 260 -13.22 -11.09 -4.39
CA LYS A 260 -12.72 -9.84 -3.78
C LYS A 260 -13.09 -9.70 -2.29
N ARG A 261 -14.26 -10.22 -1.86
CA ARG A 261 -14.70 -10.16 -0.47
C ARG A 261 -13.92 -11.13 0.40
N TYR A 262 -13.64 -12.35 -0.08
CA TYR A 262 -12.80 -13.31 0.64
C TYR A 262 -11.38 -12.77 0.85
N PHE A 263 -10.80 -12.08 -0.13
CA PHE A 263 -9.53 -11.38 0.06
C PHE A 263 -9.60 -10.26 1.11
N ALA A 264 -10.72 -9.53 1.19
CA ALA A 264 -10.90 -8.49 2.20
C ALA A 264 -11.02 -9.10 3.60
N ASP A 265 -11.81 -10.18 3.74
CA ASP A 265 -12.02 -10.90 5.00
C ASP A 265 -10.69 -11.51 5.49
N ALA A 266 -9.89 -12.10 4.59
CA ALA A 266 -8.54 -12.61 4.86
C ALA A 266 -7.46 -11.53 4.97
N ARG A 267 -7.84 -10.24 4.90
CA ARG A 267 -6.94 -9.07 4.99
C ARG A 267 -5.78 -9.09 3.97
N VAL A 268 -6.00 -9.68 2.80
CA VAL A 268 -5.02 -9.67 1.69
C VAL A 268 -5.02 -8.28 1.04
N PRO A 269 -3.88 -7.54 1.07
CA PRO A 269 -3.76 -6.20 0.50
C PRO A 269 -4.05 -6.18 -1.00
N ALA A 270 -4.60 -5.09 -1.54
CA ALA A 270 -5.01 -5.02 -2.95
C ALA A 270 -3.86 -5.28 -3.94
N PHE A 271 -2.66 -4.78 -3.64
CA PHE A 271 -1.46 -4.98 -4.47
C PHE A 271 -0.95 -6.43 -4.44
N ASP A 272 -1.23 -7.17 -3.35
CA ASP A 272 -0.84 -8.57 -3.22
C ASP A 272 -1.72 -9.52 -4.02
N ARG A 273 -2.93 -9.08 -4.36
CA ARG A 273 -3.89 -9.92 -5.08
C ARG A 273 -3.52 -10.13 -6.54
N ALA A 274 -2.70 -9.25 -7.12
CA ALA A 274 -2.20 -9.43 -8.48
C ALA A 274 -1.42 -10.76 -8.56
N GLY A 275 -1.81 -11.63 -9.49
CA GLY A 275 -1.21 -12.97 -9.65
C GLY A 275 -1.58 -14.00 -8.57
N TRP A 276 -2.46 -13.68 -7.60
CA TRP A 276 -2.88 -14.65 -6.57
C TRP A 276 -3.64 -15.82 -7.21
N PRO A 277 -3.30 -17.08 -6.93
CA PRO A 277 -3.88 -18.22 -7.59
C PRO A 277 -5.31 -18.49 -7.10
N VAL A 278 -6.15 -18.91 -8.04
CA VAL A 278 -7.41 -19.57 -7.77
C VAL A 278 -7.37 -20.92 -8.49
N VAL A 279 -7.74 -21.97 -7.78
CA VAL A 279 -7.82 -23.33 -8.31
C VAL A 279 -9.27 -23.63 -8.65
N LEU A 280 -9.48 -23.98 -9.91
CA LEU A 280 -10.75 -24.39 -10.46
C LEU A 280 -10.81 -25.91 -10.48
N ALA A 281 -11.91 -26.47 -9.99
CA ALA A 281 -12.30 -27.86 -10.23
C ALA A 281 -13.51 -27.84 -11.15
N ASP A 282 -13.41 -28.51 -12.29
CA ASP A 282 -14.49 -28.61 -13.30
C ASP A 282 -15.06 -27.24 -13.71
N GLY A 283 -14.18 -26.24 -13.80
CA GLY A 283 -14.53 -24.87 -14.23
C GLY A 283 -15.06 -23.95 -13.13
N ALA A 284 -15.31 -24.44 -11.90
CA ALA A 284 -15.73 -23.64 -10.77
C ALA A 284 -14.56 -23.37 -9.80
N ILE A 285 -14.44 -22.15 -9.27
CA ILE A 285 -13.40 -21.83 -8.28
C ILE A 285 -13.66 -22.64 -7.00
N ALA A 286 -12.79 -23.61 -6.74
CA ALA A 286 -12.92 -24.53 -5.63
C ALA A 286 -12.03 -24.16 -4.44
N TRP A 287 -10.88 -23.53 -4.70
CA TRP A 287 -9.91 -23.15 -3.67
C TRP A 287 -9.14 -21.87 -4.02
N ILE A 288 -8.97 -21.02 -3.01
CA ILE A 288 -8.10 -19.84 -3.02
C ILE A 288 -7.06 -20.08 -1.91
N PRO A 289 -5.83 -20.49 -2.25
CA PRO A 289 -4.78 -20.81 -1.28
C PRO A 289 -4.57 -19.70 -0.25
N GLY A 290 -4.55 -20.09 1.04
CA GLY A 290 -4.38 -19.18 2.17
C GLY A 290 -5.58 -18.29 2.48
N VAL A 291 -6.68 -18.39 1.71
CA VAL A 291 -7.84 -17.48 1.82
C VAL A 291 -9.14 -18.24 2.08
N ARG A 292 -9.55 -19.17 1.20
CA ARG A 292 -10.85 -19.84 1.32
C ARG A 292 -10.92 -21.14 0.50
N ARG A 293 -11.70 -22.11 1.00
CA ARG A 293 -12.10 -23.34 0.31
C ARG A 293 -13.61 -23.38 0.11
N SER A 294 -14.03 -24.04 -0.97
CA SER A 294 -15.43 -24.41 -1.21
C SER A 294 -15.65 -25.85 -0.79
N ASP A 295 -16.90 -26.31 -0.79
CA ASP A 295 -17.22 -27.70 -0.51
C ASP A 295 -16.72 -28.64 -1.62
N ALA A 296 -16.48 -28.13 -2.83
CA ALA A 296 -15.83 -28.87 -3.92
C ALA A 296 -14.32 -29.10 -3.70
N ALA A 297 -13.73 -28.45 -2.70
CA ALA A 297 -12.37 -28.71 -2.21
C ALA A 297 -12.38 -29.53 -0.90
N THR A 298 -13.46 -30.27 -0.69
CA THR A 298 -13.67 -31.24 0.40
C THR A 298 -14.16 -32.54 -0.23
N VAL A 299 -13.49 -33.66 0.09
CA VAL A 299 -13.77 -34.95 -0.55
C VAL A 299 -15.11 -35.50 -0.08
N ARG A 300 -15.92 -36.04 -1.02
CA ARG A 300 -17.14 -36.79 -0.68
C ARG A 300 -16.75 -38.19 -0.17
N PRO A 301 -17.42 -38.74 0.86
CA PRO A 301 -17.09 -40.07 1.37
C PRO A 301 -17.07 -41.14 0.26
N GLY A 302 -16.01 -41.94 0.21
CA GLY A 302 -15.90 -43.12 -0.67
C GLY A 302 -15.22 -42.92 -2.03
N ARG A 303 -14.71 -41.73 -2.37
CA ARG A 303 -13.93 -41.51 -3.61
C ARG A 303 -12.43 -41.36 -3.33
N PRO A 304 -11.56 -41.84 -4.26
CA PRO A 304 -10.12 -41.62 -4.14
C PRO A 304 -9.81 -40.11 -4.22
N ALA A 305 -9.16 -39.59 -3.19
CA ALA A 305 -8.80 -38.18 -3.08
C ALA A 305 -7.34 -37.91 -3.46
N VAL A 306 -7.06 -36.65 -3.79
CA VAL A 306 -5.72 -36.11 -3.94
C VAL A 306 -5.57 -34.86 -3.09
N ARG A 307 -4.51 -34.81 -2.28
CA ARG A 307 -4.22 -33.68 -1.40
C ARG A 307 -3.21 -32.77 -2.07
N TYR A 308 -3.51 -31.48 -2.12
CA TYR A 308 -2.60 -30.44 -2.57
C TYR A 308 -2.22 -29.52 -1.42
N GLU A 309 -0.93 -29.24 -1.31
CA GLU A 309 -0.34 -28.25 -0.42
C GLU A 309 0.16 -27.10 -1.30
N CYS A 310 -0.17 -25.86 -0.92
CA CYS A 310 0.33 -24.67 -1.59
C CYS A 310 1.21 -23.88 -0.64
N ASP A 311 2.46 -23.69 -1.01
CA ASP A 311 3.40 -22.82 -0.32
C ASP A 311 3.54 -21.50 -1.06
N ARG A 312 3.65 -20.41 -0.31
CA ARG A 312 3.98 -19.10 -0.86
C ARG A 312 5.48 -18.87 -0.68
N ASN A 313 6.22 -18.83 -1.78
CA ASN A 313 7.65 -18.59 -1.76
C ASN A 313 7.90 -17.08 -1.58
N ASP A 314 7.82 -16.63 -0.32
CA ASP A 314 8.15 -15.27 0.07
C ASP A 314 9.68 -15.12 0.19
N GLY A 315 10.37 -15.06 -0.96
CA GLY A 315 11.81 -14.79 -1.01
C GLY A 315 12.26 -13.62 -0.11
#